data_AF-A0A3D8R550-F1
#
_entry.id   AF-A0A3D8R550-F1
#
_cell.length_a   1.000
_cell.length_b   1.000
_cell.length_c   1.000
_cell.angle_alpha   90.00
_cell.angle_beta   90.00
_cell.angle_gamma   90.00
#
_symmetry.space_group_name_H-M   'P 1'
#
loop_
_entity.id
_entity.type
_entity.pdbx_description
1 polymer ?
#
loop_
_entity_poly.entity_id
_entity_poly.type
_entity_poly.pdbx_seq_one_letter_code
_entity_poly.pdbx_strand_id
1 'polypeptide(L)'
;MSSEVFQLTVLQTSAGTADVDAQKAFDRIKQYEYPLEAGDTLQATLVRHDKQRHTLILGFHNVVMDVVSIALALGNIAREYQSQPPSQLPTPTLYPDYTCQGMNDIRDGHLNSSIDYWVKHFDLVPEVLPLLPVTKVRARQSHRAHDHHYISRELRSELVRSIARVGQVHGVSSMYLYITTLQVFAAC
;
A
#
# COMPACT_ATOMS: atom_id res chain seq x y z
N MET A 1 13.14 -23.48 18.50
CA MET A 1 13.66 -22.10 18.34
C MET A 1 12.50 -21.16 18.61
N SER A 2 12.60 -20.38 19.69
CA SER A 2 11.51 -19.56 20.25
C SER A 2 11.19 -18.41 19.29
N SER A 3 10.16 -18.55 18.49
CA SER A 3 9.73 -17.52 17.54
C SER A 3 8.74 -16.57 18.21
N GLU A 4 9.24 -15.55 18.90
CA GLU A 4 8.41 -14.37 19.15
C GLU A 4 8.39 -13.55 17.85
N VAL A 5 7.61 -14.01 16.87
CA VAL A 5 7.53 -13.47 15.49
C VAL A 5 6.91 -12.07 15.47
N PHE A 6 6.19 -11.69 16.53
CA PHE A 6 5.53 -10.40 16.62
C PHE A 6 5.44 -9.97 18.09
N GLN A 7 5.91 -8.76 18.38
CA GLN A 7 5.84 -8.15 19.69
C GLN A 7 5.01 -6.87 19.65
N LEU A 8 3.89 -6.88 20.36
CA LEU A 8 3.08 -5.68 20.56
C LEU A 8 3.69 -4.86 21.69
N THR A 9 4.30 -3.72 21.35
CA THR A 9 4.80 -2.79 22.36
C THR A 9 3.62 -2.04 22.98
N VAL A 10 3.43 -2.14 24.29
CA VAL A 10 2.37 -1.42 25.01
C VAL A 10 2.96 -0.30 25.85
N LEU A 11 2.58 0.95 25.55
CA LEU A 11 2.96 2.12 26.34
C LEU A 11 1.83 2.46 27.33
N GLN A 12 2.14 2.40 28.62
CA GLN A 12 1.28 2.91 29.68
C GLN A 12 1.59 4.38 29.87
N THR A 13 0.66 5.25 29.50
CA THR A 13 0.84 6.71 29.56
C THR A 13 -0.02 7.33 30.66
N SER A 14 0.50 8.36 31.32
CA SER A 14 -0.25 9.12 32.31
C SER A 14 -1.23 10.08 31.62
N ALA A 15 -2.31 10.43 32.32
CA ALA A 15 -3.31 11.36 31.80
C ALA A 15 -2.65 12.71 31.45
N GLY A 16 -2.59 13.04 30.15
CA GLY A 16 -2.02 14.29 29.63
C GLY A 16 -0.76 14.15 28.77
N THR A 17 -0.04 13.02 28.79
CA THR A 17 1.14 12.81 27.91
C THR A 17 0.88 11.85 26.75
N ALA A 18 -0.25 11.14 26.77
CA ALA A 18 -0.54 10.05 25.86
C ALA A 18 -0.51 10.43 24.37
N ASP A 19 -1.01 11.62 23.99
CA ASP A 19 -0.95 12.09 22.60
C ASP A 19 0.50 12.39 22.16
N VAL A 20 1.33 12.92 23.08
CA VAL A 20 2.76 13.17 22.84
C VAL A 20 3.53 11.85 22.69
N ASP A 21 3.20 10.87 23.53
CA ASP A 21 3.82 9.54 23.48
C ASP A 21 3.41 8.76 22.23
N ALA A 22 2.16 8.93 21.77
CA ALA A 22 1.71 8.41 20.48
C ALA A 22 2.47 9.06 19.32
N GLN A 23 2.64 10.38 19.32
CA GLN A 23 3.41 11.07 18.27
C GLN A 23 4.87 10.60 18.25
N LYS A 24 5.52 10.47 19.42
CA LYS A 24 6.89 9.95 19.52
C LYS A 24 7.01 8.51 19.00
N ALA A 25 6.06 7.65 19.35
CA ALA A 25 6.04 6.27 18.87
C ALA A 25 5.84 6.21 17.35
N PHE A 26 4.99 7.08 16.80
CA PHE A 26 4.81 7.21 15.35
C PHE A 26 6.10 7.68 14.65
N ASP A 27 6.74 8.74 15.15
CA ASP A 27 7.97 9.26 14.54
C ASP A 27 9.12 8.24 14.60
N ARG A 28 9.23 7.49 15.70
CA ARG A 28 10.18 6.37 15.83
C ARG A 28 9.93 5.30 14.77
N ILE A 29 8.68 4.85 14.61
CA ILE A 29 8.33 3.82 13.62
C ILE A 29 8.53 4.34 12.20
N LYS A 30 8.22 5.61 11.94
CA LYS A 30 8.38 6.25 10.63
C LYS A 30 9.84 6.35 10.19
N GLN A 31 10.76 6.60 11.13
CA GLN A 31 12.19 6.71 10.87
C GLN A 31 12.91 5.36 10.95
N TYR A 32 12.21 4.29 11.29
CA TYR A 32 12.81 2.98 11.47
C TYR A 32 13.19 2.35 10.12
N GLU A 33 14.46 1.99 9.98
CA GLU A 33 14.95 1.18 8.87
C GLU A 33 14.80 -0.30 9.23
N TYR A 34 13.94 -1.01 8.50
CA TYR A 34 13.63 -2.41 8.75
C TYR A 34 14.78 -3.33 8.28
N PRO A 35 15.49 -4.05 9.19
CA PRO A 35 16.51 -5.01 8.80
C PRO A 35 15.85 -6.29 8.25
N LEU A 36 15.56 -6.28 6.94
CA LEU A 36 14.86 -7.38 6.26
C LEU A 36 15.56 -8.73 6.38
N GLU A 37 16.89 -8.74 6.43
CA GLU A 37 17.69 -9.96 6.59
C GLU A 37 17.47 -10.63 7.96
N ALA A 38 17.09 -9.85 8.97
CA ALA A 38 16.74 -10.35 10.29
C ALA A 38 15.25 -10.74 10.41
N GLY A 39 14.46 -10.55 9.35
CA GLY A 39 13.03 -10.82 9.34
C GLY A 39 12.17 -9.75 10.03
N ASP A 40 12.74 -8.63 10.45
CA ASP A 40 11.99 -7.52 11.03
C ASP A 40 11.27 -6.75 9.91
N THR A 41 9.94 -6.89 9.87
CA THR A 41 9.10 -6.37 8.79
C THR A 41 7.83 -5.69 9.30
N LEU A 42 7.55 -5.79 10.60
CA LEU A 42 6.30 -5.33 11.21
C LEU A 42 6.55 -4.92 12.66
N GLN A 43 6.11 -3.72 12.99
CA GLN A 43 6.07 -3.19 14.34
C GLN A 43 4.66 -2.72 14.68
N ALA A 44 4.26 -2.99 15.92
CA ALA A 44 3.01 -2.49 16.47
C ALA A 44 3.26 -1.86 17.84
N THR A 45 2.76 -0.64 18.02
CA THR A 45 2.76 0.04 19.32
C THR A 45 1.33 0.41 19.70
N LEU A 46 0.88 -0.03 20.87
CA LEU A 46 -0.39 0.36 21.47
C LEU A 46 -0.14 1.37 22.59
N VAL A 47 -0.64 2.59 22.42
CA VAL A 47 -0.60 3.65 23.44
C VAL A 47 -1.94 3.68 24.16
N ARG A 48 -1.91 3.47 25.48
CA ARG A 48 -3.12 3.48 26.32
C ARG A 48 -3.33 4.87 26.92
N HIS A 49 -4.32 5.60 26.41
CA HIS A 49 -4.65 6.94 26.92
C HIS A 49 -5.40 6.86 28.24
N ASP A 50 -6.37 5.95 28.32
CA ASP A 50 -7.16 5.64 29.51
C ASP A 50 -7.74 4.21 29.37
N LYS A 51 -8.76 3.86 30.19
CA LYS A 51 -9.38 2.51 30.17
C LYS A 51 -10.14 2.21 28.87
N GLN A 52 -10.58 3.22 28.13
CA GLN A 52 -11.42 3.07 26.94
C GLN A 52 -10.74 3.61 25.67
N ARG A 53 -9.84 4.59 25.78
CA ARG A 53 -9.16 5.21 24.64
C ARG A 53 -7.75 4.66 24.43
N HIS A 54 -7.49 4.20 23.21
CA HIS A 54 -6.23 3.59 22.80
C HIS A 54 -5.84 4.09 21.41
N THR A 55 -4.54 4.26 21.15
CA THR A 55 -4.01 4.50 19.81
C THR A 55 -3.13 3.32 19.40
N LEU A 56 -3.48 2.67 18.30
CA LEU A 56 -2.65 1.65 17.67
C LEU A 56 -1.83 2.29 16.54
N ILE A 57 -0.53 2.11 16.60
CA ILE A 57 0.43 2.56 15.58
C ILE A 57 1.03 1.30 14.96
N LEU A 58 0.89 1.18 13.64
CA LEU A 58 1.45 0.08 12.86
C LEU A 58 2.51 0.64 11.92
N GLY A 59 3.67 0.01 11.88
CA GLY A 59 4.69 0.21 10.86
C GLY A 59 5.05 -1.11 10.24
N PHE A 60 5.22 -1.12 8.93
CA PHE A 60 5.58 -2.33 8.21
C PHE A 60 6.41 -1.99 6.99
N HIS A 61 7.21 -2.95 6.54
CA HIS A 61 7.86 -2.88 5.25
C HIS A 61 6.89 -3.30 4.15
N ASN A 62 6.78 -2.53 3.07
CA ASN A 62 5.83 -2.76 1.97
C ASN A 62 6.08 -4.08 1.19
N VAL A 63 7.17 -4.80 1.51
CA VAL A 63 7.48 -6.13 0.94
C VAL A 63 6.55 -7.23 1.47
N VAL A 64 6.01 -7.07 2.69
CA VAL A 64 5.13 -8.08 3.32
C VAL A 64 3.65 -7.69 3.31
N MET A 65 3.33 -6.45 2.93
CA MET A 65 1.98 -5.92 3.04
C MET A 65 1.72 -4.83 2.01
N ASP A 66 0.72 -5.06 1.14
CA ASP A 66 0.25 -4.09 0.17
C ASP A 66 -0.97 -3.29 0.68
N VAL A 67 -1.45 -2.37 -0.15
CA VAL A 67 -2.60 -1.49 0.16
C VAL A 67 -3.92 -2.23 0.36
N VAL A 68 -4.07 -3.44 -0.21
CA VAL A 68 -5.27 -4.26 -0.03
C VAL A 68 -5.18 -5.02 1.29
N SER A 69 -4.02 -5.59 1.57
CA SER A 69 -3.72 -6.41 2.74
C SER A 69 -3.84 -5.61 4.03
N ILE A 70 -3.35 -4.36 4.05
CA ILE A 70 -3.51 -3.47 5.22
C ILE A 70 -4.98 -3.11 5.46
N ALA A 71 -5.76 -2.88 4.41
CA ALA A 71 -7.20 -2.59 4.55
C ALA A 71 -7.96 -3.79 5.14
N LEU A 72 -7.63 -5.01 4.69
CA LEU A 72 -8.18 -6.24 5.27
C LEU A 72 -7.76 -6.44 6.73
N ALA A 73 -6.48 -6.23 7.04
CA ALA A 73 -5.96 -6.36 8.40
C ALA A 73 -6.64 -5.38 9.37
N LEU A 74 -6.73 -4.10 9.00
CA LEU A 74 -7.42 -3.08 9.79
C LEU A 74 -8.92 -3.38 9.94
N GLY A 75 -9.56 -3.89 8.88
CA GLY A 75 -10.95 -4.33 8.93
C GLY A 75 -11.17 -5.46 9.92
N ASN A 76 -10.27 -6.45 9.96
CA ASN A 76 -10.33 -7.55 10.91
C ASN A 76 -10.11 -7.06 12.36
N ILE A 77 -9.10 -6.21 12.59
CA ILE A 77 -8.84 -5.60 13.91
C ILE A 77 -10.07 -4.83 14.39
N ALA A 78 -10.70 -4.04 13.52
CA ALA A 78 -11.89 -3.25 13.88
C ALA A 78 -13.08 -4.14 14.26
N ARG A 79 -13.28 -5.27 13.56
CA ARG A 79 -14.36 -6.23 13.88
C ARG A 79 -14.15 -6.89 15.23
N GLU A 80 -12.94 -7.42 15.46
CA GLU A 80 -12.58 -8.05 16.74
C GLU A 80 -12.71 -7.05 17.89
N TYR A 81 -12.24 -5.82 17.69
CA TYR A 81 -12.37 -4.75 18.68
C TYR A 81 -13.84 -4.42 19.02
N GLN A 82 -14.74 -4.53 18.04
CA GLN A 82 -16.17 -4.30 18.21
C GLN A 82 -16.93 -5.56 18.65
N SER A 83 -16.24 -6.68 18.93
CA SER A 83 -16.85 -7.99 19.23
C SER A 83 -17.87 -8.43 18.18
N GLN A 84 -17.63 -8.06 16.92
CA GLN A 84 -18.43 -8.51 15.79
C GLN A 84 -18.03 -9.93 15.42
N PRO A 85 -18.96 -10.74 14.86
CA PRO A 85 -18.59 -12.06 14.35
C PRO A 85 -17.49 -11.94 13.28
N PRO A 86 -16.62 -12.96 13.15
CA PRO A 86 -15.60 -13.00 12.11
C PRO A 86 -16.22 -12.79 10.73
N SER A 87 -15.46 -12.18 9.83
CA SER A 87 -15.87 -12.06 8.43
C SER A 87 -16.25 -13.43 7.87
N GLN A 88 -17.37 -13.52 7.14
CA GLN A 88 -17.76 -14.74 6.41
C GLN A 88 -16.90 -14.99 5.16
N LEU A 89 -15.87 -14.18 4.93
CA LEU A 89 -14.91 -14.44 3.86
C LEU A 89 -14.27 -15.82 4.07
N PRO A 90 -14.05 -16.57 2.98
CA PRO A 90 -13.35 -17.85 3.08
C PRO A 90 -11.98 -17.63 3.73
N THR A 91 -11.52 -18.63 4.49
CA THR A 91 -10.19 -18.60 5.09
C THR A 91 -9.16 -18.27 4.01
N PRO A 92 -8.46 -17.13 4.13
CA PRO A 92 -7.54 -16.71 3.08
C PRO A 92 -6.42 -17.75 2.95
N THR A 93 -6.08 -18.09 1.71
CA THR A 93 -4.86 -18.84 1.40
C THR A 93 -3.68 -18.10 2.01
N LEU A 94 -2.84 -18.80 2.77
CA LEU A 94 -1.65 -18.19 3.34
C LEU A 94 -0.72 -17.76 2.21
N TYR A 95 -0.05 -16.62 2.37
CA TYR A 95 0.84 -16.09 1.34
C TYR A 95 1.91 -17.09 0.86
N PRO A 96 2.53 -17.93 1.73
CA PRO A 96 3.44 -18.99 1.26
C PRO A 96 2.78 -19.96 0.29
N ASP A 97 1.56 -20.41 0.55
CA ASP A 97 0.83 -21.32 -0.32
C ASP A 97 0.53 -20.66 -1.67
N TYR A 98 0.15 -19.38 -1.66
CA TYR A 98 -0.02 -18.58 -2.87
C TYR A 98 1.28 -18.49 -3.69
N THR A 99 2.43 -18.29 -3.04
CA THR A 99 3.72 -18.25 -3.75
C THR A 99 4.13 -19.60 -4.31
N CYS A 100 3.90 -20.70 -3.58
CA CYS A 100 4.13 -22.06 -4.06
C CYS A 100 3.28 -22.37 -5.29
N GLN A 101 2.00 -21.97 -5.26
CA GLN A 101 1.11 -22.11 -6.40
C GLN A 101 1.64 -21.32 -7.61
N GLY A 102 2.03 -20.06 -7.41
CA GLY A 102 2.58 -19.23 -8.50
C GLY A 102 3.87 -19.82 -9.12
N MET A 103 4.74 -20.43 -8.31
CA MET A 103 5.93 -21.11 -8.83
C MET A 103 5.56 -22.36 -9.64
N ASN A 104 4.57 -23.13 -9.20
CA ASN A 104 4.07 -24.28 -9.95
C ASN A 104 3.45 -23.82 -11.29
N ASP A 105 2.66 -22.75 -11.29
CA ASP A 105 2.05 -22.21 -12.52
C ASP A 105 3.11 -21.78 -13.56
N ILE A 106 4.25 -21.26 -13.11
CA ILE A 106 5.40 -20.97 -13.98
C ILE A 106 6.01 -22.26 -14.51
N ARG A 107 6.35 -23.21 -13.61
CA ARG A 107 7.02 -24.47 -13.99
C ARG A 107 6.18 -25.29 -14.95
N ASP A 108 4.88 -25.33 -14.73
CA ASP A 108 3.93 -26.15 -15.48
C ASP A 108 3.45 -25.43 -16.76
N GLY A 109 3.96 -24.22 -17.02
CA GLY A 109 3.78 -23.48 -18.27
C GLY A 109 2.44 -22.74 -18.39
N HIS A 110 1.67 -22.62 -17.30
CA HIS A 110 0.38 -21.91 -17.29
C HIS A 110 0.52 -20.42 -17.64
N LEU A 111 1.70 -19.83 -17.39
CA LEU A 111 2.00 -18.44 -17.71
C LEU A 111 2.69 -18.24 -19.07
N ASN A 112 3.00 -19.30 -19.82
CA ASN A 112 3.77 -19.19 -21.07
C ASN A 112 3.11 -18.26 -22.09
N SER A 113 1.79 -18.37 -22.28
CA SER A 113 1.06 -17.49 -23.21
C SER A 113 1.11 -16.01 -22.79
N SER A 114 1.08 -15.74 -21.49
CA SER A 114 1.20 -14.37 -20.95
C SER A 114 2.61 -13.83 -21.10
N ILE A 115 3.62 -14.68 -20.86
CA ILE A 115 5.03 -14.34 -21.07
C ILE A 115 5.27 -14.02 -22.55
N ASP A 116 4.85 -14.90 -23.46
CA ASP A 116 5.01 -14.71 -24.91
C ASP A 116 4.32 -13.43 -25.38
N TYR A 117 3.11 -13.15 -24.85
CA TYR A 117 2.41 -11.90 -25.13
C TYR A 117 3.23 -10.68 -24.73
N TRP A 118 3.74 -10.63 -23.50
CA TRP A 118 4.49 -9.47 -23.00
C TRP A 118 5.86 -9.32 -23.67
N VAL A 119 6.55 -10.42 -23.94
CA VAL A 119 7.80 -10.43 -24.73
C VAL A 119 7.56 -9.83 -26.11
N LYS A 120 6.51 -10.26 -26.80
CA LYS A 120 6.14 -9.70 -28.10
C LYS A 120 5.69 -8.25 -28.02
N HIS A 121 4.95 -7.88 -26.98
CA HIS A 121 4.44 -6.51 -26.80
C HIS A 121 5.57 -5.50 -26.53
N PHE A 122 6.64 -5.95 -25.86
CA PHE A 122 7.82 -5.13 -25.54
C PHE A 122 9.03 -5.42 -26.43
N ASP A 123 8.85 -6.08 -27.59
CA ASP A 123 9.91 -6.29 -28.58
C ASP A 123 10.52 -4.94 -29.01
N LEU A 124 9.68 -3.90 -29.07
CA LEU A 124 10.11 -2.51 -29.09
C LEU A 124 9.88 -1.88 -27.70
N VAL A 125 10.97 -1.61 -26.98
CA VAL A 125 10.90 -0.92 -25.69
C VAL A 125 10.37 0.50 -25.91
N PRO A 126 9.25 0.90 -25.25
CA PRO A 126 8.73 2.25 -25.37
C PRO A 126 9.77 3.28 -24.93
N GLU A 127 9.78 4.44 -25.60
CA GLU A 127 10.62 5.55 -25.18
C GLU A 127 10.24 6.00 -23.75
N VAL A 128 11.24 6.47 -23.01
CA VAL A 128 11.03 7.02 -21.68
C VAL A 128 10.07 8.21 -21.80
N LEU A 129 9.06 8.27 -20.93
CA LEU A 129 8.12 9.39 -20.90
C LEU A 129 8.89 10.72 -20.90
N PRO A 130 8.49 11.68 -21.76
CA PRO A 130 9.13 12.98 -21.80
C PRO A 130 8.99 13.68 -20.44
N LEU A 131 9.83 14.68 -20.24
CA LEU A 131 9.70 15.58 -19.12
C LEU A 131 8.38 16.38 -19.27
N LEU A 132 7.57 16.42 -18.21
CA LEU A 132 6.30 17.16 -18.22
C LEU A 132 6.54 18.65 -18.53
N PRO A 133 5.68 19.34 -19.30
CA PRO A 133 5.91 20.75 -19.69
C PRO A 133 6.15 21.71 -18.53
N VAL A 134 5.58 21.39 -17.38
CA VAL A 134 5.65 22.18 -16.14
C VAL A 134 6.96 21.99 -15.37
N THR A 135 7.84 21.09 -15.80
CA THR A 135 9.08 20.82 -15.09
C THR A 135 10.12 21.92 -15.31
N LYS A 136 10.87 22.22 -14.26
CA LYS A 136 11.96 23.21 -14.29
C LYS A 136 13.30 22.62 -14.71
N VAL A 137 13.41 21.29 -14.80
CA VAL A 137 14.64 20.59 -15.18
C VAL A 137 14.62 20.20 -16.66
N ARG A 138 15.80 20.19 -17.30
CA ARG A 138 15.95 19.86 -18.73
C ARG A 138 16.30 18.39 -19.00
N ALA A 139 16.62 17.62 -17.96
CA ALA A 139 16.92 16.19 -18.03
C ALA A 139 16.51 15.50 -16.72
N ARG A 140 16.23 14.19 -16.76
CA ARG A 140 16.03 13.40 -15.53
C ARG A 140 17.35 13.28 -14.79
N GLN A 141 17.35 13.64 -13.51
CA GLN A 141 18.51 13.49 -12.64
C GLN A 141 18.45 12.12 -11.94
N SER A 142 19.60 11.46 -11.81
CA SER A 142 19.72 10.28 -10.96
C SER A 142 19.66 10.74 -9.50
N HIS A 143 18.54 10.48 -8.83
CA HIS A 143 18.38 10.81 -7.42
C HIS A 143 18.95 9.68 -6.57
N ARG A 144 19.93 10.01 -5.71
CA ARG A 144 20.45 9.10 -4.67
C ARG A 144 19.78 9.33 -3.30
N ALA A 145 19.08 10.45 -3.14
CA ALA A 145 18.25 10.75 -1.98
C ALA A 145 16.78 10.51 -2.35
N HIS A 146 16.08 9.72 -1.53
CA HIS A 146 14.68 9.32 -1.74
C HIS A 146 13.70 10.26 -1.03
N ASP A 147 13.91 11.57 -1.16
CA ASP A 147 12.93 12.55 -0.68
C ASP A 147 11.70 12.58 -1.59
N HIS A 148 10.53 12.70 -0.98
CA HIS A 148 9.26 12.77 -1.67
C HIS A 148 8.49 14.00 -1.22
N HIS A 149 7.95 14.74 -2.18
CA HIS A 149 7.01 15.81 -1.90
C HIS A 149 5.60 15.28 -2.12
N TYR A 150 4.81 15.22 -1.06
CA TYR A 150 3.44 14.73 -1.11
C TYR A 150 2.44 15.89 -1.16
N ILE A 151 1.59 15.89 -2.19
CA ILE A 151 0.45 16.80 -2.31
C ILE A 151 -0.79 15.93 -2.48
N SER A 152 -1.78 16.11 -1.60
CA SER A 152 -3.10 15.52 -1.74
C SER A 152 -4.14 16.57 -2.12
N ARG A 153 -5.11 16.14 -2.93
CA ARG A 153 -6.31 16.91 -3.28
C ARG A 153 -7.49 15.98 -3.27
N GLU A 154 -8.53 16.35 -2.53
CA GLU A 154 -9.81 15.64 -2.57
C GLU A 154 -10.64 16.14 -3.74
N LEU A 155 -11.19 15.20 -4.52
CA LEU A 155 -12.11 15.50 -5.60
C LEU A 155 -13.53 15.58 -5.03
N ARG A 156 -14.27 16.63 -5.40
CA ARG A 156 -15.67 16.80 -5.00
C ARG A 156 -16.52 15.64 -5.50
N SER A 157 -17.50 15.23 -4.70
CA SER A 157 -18.36 14.08 -5.00
C SER A 157 -19.11 14.22 -6.33
N GLU A 158 -19.46 15.44 -6.73
CA GLU A 158 -20.14 15.75 -7.99
C GLU A 158 -19.25 15.39 -9.19
N LEU A 159 -17.95 15.72 -9.10
CA LEU A 159 -16.98 15.44 -10.15
C LEU A 159 -16.75 13.93 -10.27
N VAL A 160 -16.57 13.24 -9.15
CA VAL A 160 -16.40 11.78 -9.14
C VAL A 160 -17.60 11.07 -9.77
N ARG A 161 -18.83 11.51 -9.44
CA ARG A 161 -20.07 10.99 -10.06
C ARG A 161 -20.13 11.28 -11.56
N SER A 162 -19.69 12.45 -11.99
CA SER A 162 -19.61 12.80 -13.42
C SER A 162 -18.63 11.90 -14.17
N ILE A 163 -17.44 11.65 -13.60
CA ILE A 163 -16.42 10.76 -14.18
C ILE A 163 -16.97 9.34 -14.29
N ALA A 164 -17.61 8.83 -13.24
CA ALA A 164 -18.22 7.51 -13.25
C ALA A 164 -19.30 7.37 -14.34
N ARG A 165 -20.13 8.40 -14.52
CA ARG A 165 -21.15 8.43 -15.58
C ARG A 165 -20.52 8.39 -16.97
N VAL A 166 -19.46 9.16 -17.21
CA VAL A 166 -18.74 9.12 -18.49
C VAL A 166 -18.15 7.72 -18.74
N GLY A 167 -17.54 7.12 -17.71
CA GLY A 167 -17.06 5.73 -17.80
C GLY A 167 -18.16 4.74 -18.20
N GLN A 168 -19.33 4.84 -17.57
CA GLN A 168 -20.50 4.00 -17.91
C GLN A 168 -20.96 4.17 -19.36
N VAL A 169 -21.05 5.41 -19.85
CA VAL A 169 -21.44 5.69 -21.24
C VAL A 169 -20.46 5.08 -22.24
N HIS A 170 -19.16 5.07 -21.92
CA HIS A 170 -18.12 4.53 -22.79
C HIS A 170 -17.74 3.07 -22.51
N GLY A 171 -18.40 2.41 -21.56
CA GLY A 171 -18.10 1.03 -21.18
C GLY A 171 -16.70 0.84 -20.57
N VAL A 172 -16.12 1.88 -19.97
CA VAL A 172 -14.79 1.85 -19.36
C VAL A 172 -14.84 2.17 -17.86
N SER A 173 -13.87 1.67 -17.11
CA SER A 173 -13.75 2.02 -15.70
C SER A 173 -13.24 3.46 -15.52
N SER A 174 -13.55 4.09 -14.38
CA SER A 174 -13.03 5.42 -14.05
C SER A 174 -11.50 5.49 -14.07
N MET A 175 -10.81 4.36 -13.85
CA MET A 175 -9.35 4.29 -13.91
C MET A 175 -8.82 4.63 -15.31
N TYR A 176 -9.49 4.18 -16.37
CA TYR A 176 -9.10 4.54 -17.73
C TYR A 176 -9.16 6.05 -17.97
N LEU A 177 -10.22 6.72 -17.48
CA LEU A 177 -10.33 8.18 -17.56
C LEU A 177 -9.17 8.89 -16.84
N TYR A 178 -8.74 8.40 -15.68
CA TYR A 178 -7.59 8.96 -14.95
C TYR A 178 -6.27 8.77 -15.72
N ILE A 179 -6.02 7.57 -16.22
CA ILE A 179 -4.81 7.26 -17.01
C ILE A 179 -4.78 8.09 -18.29
N THR A 180 -5.90 8.17 -19.03
CA THR A 180 -5.99 8.95 -20.26
C THR A 180 -5.78 10.44 -19.99
N THR A 181 -6.32 10.98 -18.89
CA THR A 181 -6.07 12.38 -18.51
C THR A 181 -4.58 12.62 -18.25
N LEU A 182 -3.90 11.70 -17.56
CA LEU A 182 -2.45 11.79 -17.33
C LEU A 182 -1.65 11.69 -18.63
N GLN A 183 -2.05 10.80 -19.54
CA GLN A 183 -1.42 10.66 -20.86
C GLN A 183 -1.56 11.93 -21.70
N VAL A 184 -2.76 12.52 -21.75
CA VAL A 184 -3.00 13.79 -22.45
C VAL A 184 -2.17 14.92 -21.84
N PHE A 185 -2.13 15.00 -20.51
CA PHE A 185 -1.32 15.99 -19.81
C PHE A 185 0.19 15.82 -20.05
N ALA A 186 0.67 14.58 -20.19
CA ALA A 186 2.07 14.29 -20.46
C ALA A 186 2.45 14.46 -21.95
N ALA A 187 1.47 14.53 -22.86
CA ALA A 187 1.67 14.70 -24.30
C ALA A 187 1.53 16.17 -24.76
N CYS A 188 0.83 17.00 -23.98
CA CYS A 188 0.91 18.46 -24.08
C CYS A 188 2.27 18.94 -23.55
#